data_AF-Q700T9-F1
#
_entry.id   AF-Q700T9-F1
#
_cell.length_a   1.000
_cell.length_b   1.000
_cell.length_c   1.000
_cell.angle_alpha   90.00
_cell.angle_beta   90.00
_cell.angle_gamma   90.00
#
_symmetry.space_group_name_H-M   'P 1'
#
loop_
_entity.id
_entity.type
_entity.pdbx_description
1 polymer ?
#
loop_
_entity_poly.entity_id
_entity_poly.type
_entity_poly.pdbx_seq_one_letter_code
_entity_poly.pdbx_strand_id
1 'polypeptide(L)'
;SNSVSGWHYASDAERSVHSTERPATESGGTSPPRSPSGQLSDLSGRSPAWRDNQPPRRALLGDLAAIRSSLEGIQDMKAVPDSSVLDLDAALLPVTAQAENIRSANKSRNAETYHFPLHHFPNLQAFCAAITGGVLQDGRAVFRLRADHDHIVSADVRTVGPAVSVLILEPVDHFSVRRLLESCLEEMAGLLPSNVAVSVLIHDSQKSKFDCAIFALHAASKMVDERQFLDGLHVEHASPHGAGSSSRLAHLGHTKVGPYRIIDAHAILPPAFYKHGQSRKAIEKAFASRGGAQYVTVNKRGQTLLERFEDKRDFRLDLNATVSTSVEDKRIAYLARAHDYLQTASEDEVLDTVAAVADTAPDWFRKSRAAIDADTDS
;
A
#
# COMPACT_ATOMS: atom_id res chain seq x y z
N SER A 1 -3.19 -30.63 12.23
CA SER A 1 -1.85 -30.69 12.85
C SER A 1 -0.97 -29.67 12.16
N ASN A 2 -0.40 -28.76 12.96
CA ASN A 2 0.31 -27.57 12.52
C ASN A 2 1.50 -27.87 11.60
N SER A 3 1.58 -27.16 10.47
CA SER A 3 2.86 -26.88 9.80
C SER A 3 3.02 -25.37 9.65
N VAL A 4 3.91 -24.84 10.49
CA VAL A 4 4.47 -23.50 10.36
C VAL A 4 5.36 -23.49 9.13
N SER A 5 5.01 -22.71 8.11
CA SER A 5 5.91 -22.42 6.98
C SER A 5 6.34 -20.96 7.03
N GLY A 6 7.49 -20.74 7.66
CA GLY A 6 8.23 -19.50 7.59
C GLY A 6 8.91 -19.40 6.24
N TRP A 7 8.44 -18.46 5.42
CA TRP A 7 9.20 -17.91 4.29
C TRP A 7 8.91 -16.40 4.28
N HIS A 8 9.88 -15.64 4.78
CA HIS A 8 9.96 -14.19 4.65
C HIS A 8 10.84 -13.89 3.44
N TYR A 9 10.31 -13.10 2.50
CA TYR A 9 10.95 -12.72 1.23
C TYR A 9 11.31 -13.89 0.29
N ALA A 10 10.77 -13.87 -0.94
CA ALA A 10 11.28 -14.73 -2.00
C ALA A 10 12.67 -14.22 -2.42
N SER A 11 13.74 -14.90 -2.01
CA SER A 11 15.09 -14.68 -2.51
C SER A 11 15.29 -15.41 -3.84
N ASP A 12 15.87 -14.71 -4.82
CA ASP A 12 16.34 -15.31 -6.07
C ASP A 12 17.75 -15.91 -5.81
N ALA A 13 17.84 -17.21 -5.48
CA ALA A 13 19.09 -17.96 -5.51
C ALA A 13 18.88 -19.49 -5.69
N GLU A 14 19.27 -20.03 -6.84
CA GLU A 14 19.59 -21.46 -7.09
C GLU A 14 21.11 -21.52 -7.45
N ARG A 15 21.97 -22.53 -7.19
CA ARG A 15 21.95 -23.91 -6.63
C ARG A 15 23.42 -24.40 -6.46
N SER A 16 23.62 -25.59 -5.84
CA SER A 16 24.77 -26.55 -5.89
C SER A 16 25.94 -26.39 -4.88
N VAL A 17 26.52 -27.39 -4.17
CA VAL A 17 26.34 -28.85 -3.90
C VAL A 17 27.07 -29.20 -2.57
N HIS A 18 26.65 -30.31 -1.94
CA HIS A 18 27.40 -31.29 -1.12
C HIS A 18 27.32 -31.29 0.41
N SER A 19 26.74 -32.40 0.88
CA SER A 19 26.68 -32.93 2.24
C SER A 19 28.04 -33.27 2.84
N THR A 20 28.17 -33.13 4.16
CA THR A 20 28.83 -34.12 5.03
C THR A 20 28.35 -33.94 6.47
N GLU A 21 28.16 -35.07 7.16
CA GLU A 21 27.58 -35.19 8.50
C GLU A 21 28.59 -35.02 9.65
N ARG A 22 28.09 -34.45 10.77
CA ARG A 22 28.38 -34.70 12.22
C ARG A 22 29.73 -34.23 12.82
N PRO A 23 29.88 -34.11 14.18
CA PRO A 23 28.92 -34.35 15.28
C PRO A 23 28.76 -33.19 16.31
N ALA A 24 27.86 -33.42 17.27
CA ALA A 24 27.52 -32.55 18.41
C ALA A 24 28.65 -32.35 19.43
N THR A 25 28.74 -31.14 19.99
CA THR A 25 29.38 -30.84 21.29
C THR A 25 28.67 -29.68 21.99
N GLU A 26 28.84 -29.64 23.30
CA GLU A 26 27.94 -29.12 24.33
C GLU A 26 27.95 -27.60 24.54
N SER A 27 26.85 -27.19 25.16
CA SER A 27 26.49 -25.93 25.83
C SER A 27 27.60 -25.05 26.40
N GLY A 28 27.60 -23.78 25.97
CA GLY A 28 28.12 -22.64 26.71
C GLY A 28 27.10 -21.50 26.65
N GLY A 29 26.43 -21.23 27.77
CA GLY A 29 25.36 -20.24 27.89
C GLY A 29 25.87 -18.82 27.64
N THR A 30 25.52 -18.28 26.48
CA THR A 30 25.36 -16.84 26.27
C THR A 30 24.01 -16.66 25.60
N SER A 31 23.12 -15.91 26.25
CA SER A 31 21.82 -15.58 25.67
C SER A 31 22.04 -14.97 24.28
N PRO A 32 21.30 -15.40 23.24
CA PRO A 32 21.42 -14.77 21.95
C PRO A 32 21.04 -13.29 22.08
N PRO A 33 21.71 -12.39 21.33
CA PRO A 33 21.30 -11.00 21.30
C PRO A 33 19.83 -10.92 20.89
N ARG A 34 19.03 -10.14 21.63
CA ARG A 34 17.62 -9.91 21.32
C ARG A 34 17.49 -9.56 19.83
N SER A 35 16.62 -10.27 19.12
CA SER A 35 16.31 -9.96 17.73
C SER A 35 15.82 -8.51 17.60
N PRO A 36 16.30 -7.71 16.63
CA PRO A 36 15.89 -6.31 16.43
C PRO A 36 14.40 -6.12 16.09
N SER A 37 13.70 -7.21 15.79
CA SER A 37 12.29 -7.24 15.38
C SER A 37 11.28 -6.84 16.47
N GLY A 38 11.70 -6.52 17.69
CA GLY A 38 10.82 -6.02 18.76
C GLY A 38 10.57 -4.51 18.76
N GLN A 39 11.27 -3.72 17.92
CA GLN A 39 11.38 -2.27 18.13
C GLN A 39 10.10 -1.46 17.87
N LEU A 40 9.23 -1.86 16.94
CA LEU A 40 7.94 -1.14 16.72
C LEU A 40 6.93 -1.47 17.81
N SER A 41 6.86 -2.74 18.21
CA SER A 41 6.06 -3.21 19.34
C SER A 41 6.50 -2.55 20.66
N ASP A 42 7.81 -2.31 20.84
CA ASP A 42 8.41 -1.64 22.00
C ASP A 42 8.13 -0.12 22.05
N LEU A 43 7.61 0.50 20.98
CA LEU A 43 7.09 1.89 21.04
C LEU A 43 5.89 2.02 21.96
N SER A 44 5.21 0.90 22.26
CA SER A 44 4.19 0.83 23.31
C SER A 44 4.75 1.14 24.71
N GLY A 45 6.05 0.95 24.94
CA GLY A 45 6.70 1.18 26.24
C GLY A 45 7.68 2.35 26.30
N ARG A 46 7.98 3.01 25.16
CA ARG A 46 8.93 4.14 25.06
C ARG A 46 8.36 5.32 24.27
N SER A 47 7.05 5.49 24.26
CA SER A 47 6.46 6.73 23.74
C SER A 47 6.94 7.94 24.55
N PRO A 48 7.37 9.03 23.90
CA PRO A 48 7.80 10.23 24.60
C PRO A 48 6.60 10.84 25.33
N ALA A 49 6.47 10.54 26.62
CA ALA A 49 5.65 11.19 27.64
C ALA A 49 4.49 12.05 27.08
N TRP A 50 3.35 11.41 26.82
CA TRP A 50 2.10 12.11 26.59
C TRP A 50 1.67 12.76 27.91
N ARG A 51 1.34 14.05 27.85
CA ARG A 51 0.73 14.78 28.95
C ARG A 51 -0.65 15.20 28.47
N ASP A 52 -1.68 14.95 29.27
CA ASP A 52 -3.13 15.11 28.97
C ASP A 52 -3.60 16.54 28.68
N ASN A 53 -2.66 17.46 28.44
CA ASN A 53 -2.87 18.85 28.07
C ASN A 53 -2.25 19.21 26.71
N GLN A 54 -1.83 18.23 25.89
CA GLN A 54 -1.33 18.54 24.55
C GLN A 54 -2.47 18.64 23.53
N PRO A 55 -2.54 19.74 22.74
CA PRO A 55 -3.53 19.87 21.67
C PRO A 55 -3.45 18.67 20.69
N PRO A 56 -4.59 18.20 20.13
CA PRO A 56 -4.64 17.02 19.23
C PRO A 56 -3.62 17.06 18.08
N ARG A 57 -3.36 18.25 17.54
CA ARG A 57 -2.30 18.49 16.53
C ARG A 57 -0.91 18.10 17.04
N ARG A 58 -0.53 18.60 18.22
CA ARG A 58 0.80 18.41 18.81
C ARG A 58 1.05 16.94 19.14
N ALA A 59 0.02 16.30 19.66
CA ALA A 59 -0.06 14.86 19.89
C ALA A 59 0.28 14.05 18.62
N LEU A 60 -0.53 14.17 17.56
CA LEU A 60 -0.35 13.39 16.35
C LEU A 60 0.96 13.72 15.61
N LEU A 61 1.43 14.98 15.66
CA LEU A 61 2.75 15.35 15.16
C LEU A 61 3.88 14.61 15.89
N GLY A 62 3.77 14.48 17.22
CA GLY A 62 4.70 13.73 18.05
C GLY A 62 4.76 12.26 17.66
N ASP A 63 3.60 11.62 17.47
CA ASP A 63 3.50 10.23 17.01
C ASP A 63 4.18 10.02 15.66
N LEU A 64 3.84 10.85 14.66
CA LEU A 64 4.42 10.74 13.32
C LEU A 64 5.95 10.90 13.35
N ALA A 65 6.47 11.81 14.17
CA ALA A 65 7.90 12.01 14.32
C ALA A 65 8.58 10.82 15.01
N ALA A 66 7.99 10.29 16.09
CA ALA A 66 8.53 9.13 16.81
C ALA A 66 8.54 7.88 15.91
N ILE A 67 7.42 7.59 15.26
CA ILE A 67 7.27 6.46 14.33
C ILE A 67 8.29 6.56 13.19
N ARG A 68 8.42 7.74 12.58
CA ARG A 68 9.40 7.97 11.53
C ARG A 68 10.82 7.70 12.03
N SER A 69 11.18 8.23 13.19
CA SER A 69 12.51 8.01 13.78
C SER A 69 12.80 6.54 14.05
N SER A 70 11.80 5.77 14.50
CA SER A 70 11.95 4.33 14.72
C SER A 70 12.15 3.57 13.41
N LEU A 71 11.40 3.91 12.36
CA LEU A 71 11.55 3.28 11.05
C LEU A 71 12.92 3.61 10.43
N GLU A 72 13.38 4.86 10.53
CA GLU A 72 14.73 5.25 10.12
C GLU A 72 15.80 4.46 10.89
N GLY A 73 15.64 4.28 12.21
CA GLY A 73 16.53 3.44 13.01
C GLY A 73 16.55 1.96 12.59
N ILE A 74 15.40 1.38 12.25
CA ILE A 74 15.30 0.01 11.70
C ILE A 74 16.06 -0.10 10.37
N GLN A 75 15.91 0.90 9.49
CA GLN A 75 16.63 0.96 8.22
C GLN A 75 18.15 1.04 8.42
N ASP A 76 18.62 1.89 9.34
CA ASP A 76 20.05 2.08 9.63
C ASP A 76 20.69 0.81 10.20
N MET A 77 19.94 0.05 11.00
CA MET A 77 20.35 -1.27 11.50
C MET A 77 20.27 -2.37 10.44
N LYS A 78 19.83 -2.06 9.22
CA LYS A 78 19.62 -3.03 8.13
C LYS A 78 18.68 -4.17 8.52
N ALA A 79 17.69 -3.88 9.35
CA ALA A 79 16.63 -4.82 9.72
C ALA A 79 15.38 -4.58 8.87
N VAL A 80 14.50 -5.58 8.80
CA VAL A 80 13.15 -5.41 8.25
C VAL A 80 12.16 -5.12 9.39
N PRO A 81 11.20 -4.20 9.19
CA PRO A 81 10.08 -4.03 10.11
C PRO A 81 9.33 -5.35 10.34
N ASP A 82 8.85 -5.56 11.56
CA ASP A 82 7.96 -6.68 11.86
C ASP A 82 6.56 -6.46 11.24
N SER A 83 5.65 -7.42 11.42
CA SER A 83 4.29 -7.32 10.88
C SER A 83 3.45 -6.20 11.52
N SER A 84 3.86 -5.62 12.65
CA SER A 84 3.11 -4.51 13.28
C SER A 84 3.10 -3.25 12.41
N VAL A 85 4.05 -3.14 11.46
CA VAL A 85 4.07 -2.05 10.48
C VAL A 85 2.79 -2.02 9.63
N LEU A 86 2.14 -3.16 9.44
CA LEU A 86 0.89 -3.25 8.67
C LEU A 86 -0.26 -2.54 9.40
N ASP A 87 -0.42 -2.82 10.69
CA ASP A 87 -1.43 -2.18 11.53
C ASP A 87 -1.17 -0.68 11.67
N LEU A 88 0.11 -0.32 11.81
CA LEU A 88 0.55 1.06 11.86
C LEU A 88 0.24 1.81 10.57
N ASP A 89 0.61 1.25 9.41
CA ASP A 89 0.33 1.87 8.13
C ASP A 89 -1.19 2.04 7.94
N ALA A 90 -1.99 1.03 8.31
CA ALA A 90 -3.44 1.10 8.25
C ALA A 90 -4.01 2.22 9.13
N ALA A 91 -3.52 2.36 10.37
CA ALA A 91 -3.92 3.43 11.29
C ALA A 91 -3.57 4.84 10.77
N LEU A 92 -2.46 4.96 10.03
CA LEU A 92 -1.99 6.23 9.50
C LEU A 92 -2.49 6.53 8.08
N LEU A 93 -3.27 5.64 7.47
CA LEU A 93 -3.86 5.88 6.14
C LEU A 93 -4.73 7.14 6.09
N PRO A 94 -5.60 7.46 7.06
CA PRO A 94 -6.42 8.66 6.99
C PRO A 94 -5.59 9.94 6.84
N VAL A 95 -4.57 10.14 7.69
CA VAL A 95 -3.72 11.33 7.64
C VAL A 95 -2.82 11.35 6.40
N THR A 96 -2.26 10.20 6.01
CA THR A 96 -1.38 10.13 4.83
C THR A 96 -2.16 10.29 3.51
N ALA A 97 -3.38 9.77 3.42
CA ALA A 97 -4.28 9.98 2.30
C ALA A 97 -4.67 11.45 2.17
N GLN A 98 -5.00 12.12 3.27
CA GLN A 98 -5.35 13.54 3.27
C GLN A 98 -4.17 14.42 2.84
N ALA A 99 -2.97 14.16 3.36
CA ALA A 99 -1.76 14.85 2.94
C ALA A 99 -1.48 14.68 1.43
N GLU A 100 -1.66 13.47 0.90
CA GLU A 100 -1.55 13.21 -0.53
C GLU A 100 -2.68 13.85 -1.36
N ASN A 101 -3.87 13.98 -0.79
CA ASN A 101 -5.00 14.65 -1.42
C ASN A 101 -4.70 16.14 -1.62
N ILE A 102 -4.24 16.84 -0.57
CA ILE A 102 -3.80 18.25 -0.65
C ILE A 102 -2.66 18.41 -1.65
N ARG A 103 -1.65 17.52 -1.60
CA ARG A 103 -0.52 17.56 -2.54
C ARG A 103 -0.97 17.41 -4.00
N SER A 104 -1.89 16.49 -4.26
CA SER A 104 -2.43 16.27 -5.61
C SER A 104 -3.37 17.39 -6.06
N ALA A 105 -4.14 18.01 -5.15
CA ALA A 105 -4.95 19.19 -5.44
C ALA A 105 -4.08 20.38 -5.87
N ASN A 106 -2.98 20.64 -5.14
CA ASN A 106 -2.03 21.70 -5.49
C ASN A 106 -1.37 21.45 -6.85
N LYS A 107 -0.99 20.20 -7.13
CA LYS A 107 -0.46 19.83 -8.45
C LYS A 107 -1.48 20.08 -9.57
N SER A 108 -2.73 19.67 -9.35
CA SER A 108 -3.81 19.80 -10.34
C SER A 108 -4.15 21.26 -10.60
N ARG A 109 -4.19 22.09 -9.54
CA ARG A 109 -4.38 23.54 -9.63
C ARG A 109 -3.30 24.22 -10.46
N ASN A 110 -2.03 23.88 -10.22
CA ASN A 110 -0.90 24.44 -10.96
C ASN A 110 -0.86 24.01 -12.43
N ALA A 111 -1.46 22.86 -12.74
CA ALA A 111 -1.56 22.35 -14.10
C ALA A 111 -2.89 22.73 -14.79
N GLU A 112 -3.77 23.47 -14.11
CA GLU A 112 -5.13 23.79 -14.57
C GLU A 112 -5.95 22.56 -14.97
N THR A 113 -5.75 21.45 -14.26
CA THR A 113 -6.46 20.18 -14.46
C THR A 113 -7.43 19.89 -13.33
N TYR A 114 -8.47 19.11 -13.61
CA TYR A 114 -9.37 18.61 -12.57
C TYR A 114 -8.62 17.77 -11.53
N HIS A 115 -8.90 18.04 -10.26
CA HIS A 115 -8.38 17.25 -9.14
C HIS A 115 -9.29 16.06 -8.89
N PHE A 116 -8.76 14.86 -9.05
CA PHE A 116 -9.45 13.63 -8.67
C PHE A 116 -9.20 13.37 -7.18
N PRO A 117 -10.20 13.52 -6.29
CA PRO A 117 -9.97 13.38 -4.85
C PRO A 117 -9.57 11.95 -4.49
N LEU A 118 -8.74 11.82 -3.45
CA LEU A 118 -8.43 10.54 -2.82
C LEU A 118 -9.26 10.39 -1.54
N HIS A 119 -10.07 9.34 -1.49
CA HIS A 119 -10.88 8.97 -0.34
C HIS A 119 -10.27 7.77 0.38
N HIS A 120 -10.37 7.76 1.71
CA HIS A 120 -10.08 6.59 2.52
C HIS A 120 -11.40 6.00 3.02
N PHE A 121 -11.61 4.71 2.82
CA PHE A 121 -12.74 3.98 3.40
C PHE A 121 -12.22 2.88 4.34
N PRO A 122 -12.88 2.67 5.50
CA PRO A 122 -12.42 1.68 6.47
C PRO A 122 -12.50 0.25 5.95
N ASN A 123 -13.42 -0.05 5.03
CA ASN A 123 -13.62 -1.38 4.47
C ASN A 123 -14.36 -1.35 3.11
N LEU A 124 -14.47 -2.51 2.48
CA LEU A 124 -15.16 -2.74 1.23
C LEU A 124 -16.65 -2.34 1.26
N GLN A 125 -17.34 -2.57 2.38
CA GLN A 125 -18.76 -2.21 2.51
C GLN A 125 -18.95 -0.69 2.48
N ALA A 126 -18.11 0.06 3.18
CA ALA A 126 -18.12 1.53 3.16
C ALA A 126 -17.78 2.08 1.76
N PHE A 127 -16.81 1.47 1.08
CA PHE A 127 -16.47 1.80 -0.30
C PHE A 127 -17.66 1.56 -1.26
N CYS A 128 -18.30 0.39 -1.20
CA CYS A 128 -19.48 0.08 -2.02
C CYS A 128 -20.65 1.02 -1.70
N ALA A 129 -20.89 1.31 -0.43
CA ALA A 129 -21.95 2.25 0.00
C ALA A 129 -21.71 3.66 -0.55
N ALA A 130 -20.46 4.13 -0.62
CA ALA A 130 -20.13 5.42 -1.20
C ALA A 130 -20.40 5.47 -2.71
N ILE A 131 -20.17 4.38 -3.45
CA ILE A 131 -20.51 4.29 -4.88
C ILE A 131 -22.04 4.27 -5.05
N THR A 132 -22.73 3.38 -4.33
CA THR A 132 -24.19 3.23 -4.40
C THR A 132 -24.93 4.50 -4.01
N GLY A 133 -24.43 5.23 -3.01
CA GLY A 133 -24.98 6.51 -2.55
C GLY A 133 -24.60 7.70 -3.42
N GLY A 134 -23.81 7.52 -4.49
CA GLY A 134 -23.37 8.60 -5.37
C GLY A 134 -22.31 9.54 -4.77
N VAL A 135 -21.74 9.19 -3.62
CA VAL A 135 -20.66 9.95 -2.96
C VAL A 135 -19.35 9.81 -3.73
N LEU A 136 -19.09 8.63 -4.32
CA LEU A 136 -17.90 8.35 -5.11
C LEU A 136 -18.27 7.93 -6.54
N GLN A 137 -18.27 8.90 -7.45
CA GLN A 137 -18.53 8.68 -8.89
C GLN A 137 -17.30 8.96 -9.76
N ASP A 138 -16.45 9.89 -9.33
CA ASP A 138 -15.20 10.25 -10.00
C ASP A 138 -14.14 10.55 -8.95
N GLY A 139 -13.13 9.68 -8.82
CA GLY A 139 -12.14 9.83 -7.79
C GLY A 139 -11.30 8.58 -7.59
N ARG A 140 -10.53 8.61 -6.51
CA ARG A 140 -9.62 7.53 -6.12
C ARG A 140 -9.99 7.10 -4.72
N ALA A 141 -9.79 5.82 -4.42
CA ALA A 141 -10.02 5.28 -3.10
C ALA A 141 -8.83 4.45 -2.63
N VAL A 142 -8.60 4.44 -1.32
CA VAL A 142 -7.84 3.41 -0.61
C VAL A 142 -8.75 2.81 0.45
N PHE A 143 -8.79 1.47 0.52
CA PHE A 143 -9.67 0.78 1.45
C PHE A 143 -9.20 -0.64 1.74
N ARG A 144 -9.63 -1.15 2.90
CA ARG A 144 -9.40 -2.53 3.29
C ARG A 144 -10.41 -3.46 2.61
N LEU A 145 -9.95 -4.55 2.02
CA LEU A 145 -10.84 -5.49 1.32
C LEU A 145 -11.80 -6.23 2.26
N ARG A 146 -11.38 -6.52 3.49
CA ARG A 146 -12.24 -7.11 4.52
C ARG A 146 -11.90 -6.59 5.91
N ALA A 147 -12.89 -6.45 6.77
CA ALA A 147 -12.66 -5.97 8.14
C ALA A 147 -11.73 -6.90 8.96
N ASP A 148 -11.79 -8.21 8.69
CA ASP A 148 -11.04 -9.28 9.37
C ASP A 148 -9.69 -9.63 8.68
N HIS A 149 -9.29 -8.89 7.64
CA HIS A 149 -8.06 -9.15 6.91
C HIS A 149 -7.34 -7.87 6.53
N ASP A 150 -6.07 -7.76 6.90
CA ASP A 150 -5.25 -6.56 6.69
C ASP A 150 -4.67 -6.50 5.28
N HIS A 151 -5.54 -6.57 4.26
CA HIS A 151 -5.16 -6.36 2.86
C HIS A 151 -5.85 -5.12 2.31
N ILE A 152 -5.04 -4.14 1.93
CA ILE A 152 -5.46 -2.80 1.54
C ILE A 152 -5.13 -2.59 0.07
N VAL A 153 -6.11 -2.11 -0.68
CA VAL A 153 -6.00 -1.86 -2.11
C VAL A 153 -6.32 -0.41 -2.43
N SER A 154 -6.04 -0.02 -3.67
CA SER A 154 -6.48 1.26 -4.22
C SER A 154 -7.44 1.03 -5.38
N ALA A 155 -8.38 1.95 -5.59
CA ALA A 155 -9.26 1.95 -6.75
C ALA A 155 -9.29 3.31 -7.43
N ASP A 156 -9.36 3.28 -8.76
CA ASP A 156 -9.74 4.42 -9.59
C ASP A 156 -11.22 4.23 -9.97
N VAL A 157 -12.03 5.27 -9.78
CA VAL A 157 -13.48 5.26 -10.05
C VAL A 157 -13.80 6.36 -11.04
N ARG A 158 -14.52 6.01 -12.10
CA ARG A 158 -14.90 6.96 -13.15
C ARG A 158 -16.31 6.68 -13.65
N THR A 159 -17.09 7.74 -13.82
CA THR A 159 -18.35 7.67 -14.56
C THR A 159 -18.08 7.75 -16.07
N VAL A 160 -18.56 6.76 -16.82
CA VAL A 160 -18.42 6.66 -18.27
C VAL A 160 -19.80 6.43 -18.88
N GLY A 161 -20.43 7.53 -19.34
CA GLY A 161 -21.83 7.49 -19.77
C GLY A 161 -22.76 7.07 -18.62
N PRO A 162 -23.61 6.03 -18.78
CA PRO A 162 -24.49 5.55 -17.71
C PRO A 162 -23.80 4.61 -16.70
N ALA A 163 -22.56 4.19 -16.99
CA ALA A 163 -21.84 3.20 -16.18
C ALA A 163 -20.85 3.87 -15.23
N VAL A 164 -20.64 3.25 -14.07
CA VAL A 164 -19.52 3.57 -13.18
C VAL A 164 -18.47 2.47 -13.35
N SER A 165 -17.31 2.83 -13.85
CA SER A 165 -16.17 1.92 -14.02
C SER A 165 -15.25 2.02 -12.82
N VAL A 166 -14.98 0.89 -12.18
CA VAL A 166 -14.08 0.75 -11.03
C VAL A 166 -12.89 -0.13 -11.42
N LEU A 167 -11.69 0.42 -11.33
CA LEU A 167 -10.43 -0.30 -11.55
C LEU A 167 -9.67 -0.39 -10.22
N ILE A 168 -9.66 -1.58 -9.61
CA ILE A 168 -8.92 -1.86 -8.38
C ILE A 168 -7.50 -2.28 -8.76
N LEU A 169 -6.47 -1.65 -8.18
CA LEU A 169 -5.08 -1.97 -8.45
C LEU A 169 -4.52 -2.85 -7.33
N GLU A 170 -4.10 -4.06 -7.69
CA GLU A 170 -3.58 -5.08 -6.77
C GLU A 170 -2.08 -5.32 -7.04
N PRO A 171 -1.20 -4.98 -6.07
CA PRO A 171 0.23 -5.17 -6.24
C PRO A 171 0.72 -6.60 -6.02
N VAL A 172 -0.08 -7.53 -5.47
CA VAL A 172 0.33 -8.91 -5.15
C VAL A 172 -0.29 -9.93 -6.11
N ASP A 173 0.53 -10.75 -6.75
CA ASP A 173 0.07 -11.95 -7.47
C ASP A 173 0.38 -13.22 -6.67
N HIS A 174 -0.52 -13.56 -5.76
CA HIS A 174 -0.43 -14.79 -4.95
C HIS A 174 -1.78 -15.50 -4.88
N PHE A 175 -1.77 -16.83 -4.82
CA PHE A 175 -3.00 -17.64 -4.81
C PHE A 175 -3.97 -17.25 -3.69
N SER A 176 -3.47 -17.03 -2.47
CA SER A 176 -4.32 -16.62 -1.34
C SER A 176 -4.96 -15.25 -1.54
N VAL A 177 -4.26 -14.30 -2.15
CA VAL A 177 -4.79 -12.97 -2.47
C VAL A 177 -5.82 -13.07 -3.58
N ARG A 178 -5.59 -13.90 -4.62
CA ARG A 178 -6.60 -14.16 -5.65
C ARG A 178 -7.89 -14.75 -5.07
N ARG A 179 -7.78 -15.71 -4.15
CA ARG A 179 -8.96 -16.28 -3.45
C ARG A 179 -9.70 -15.23 -2.63
N LEU A 180 -8.97 -14.39 -1.91
CA LEU A 180 -9.55 -13.26 -1.17
C LEU A 180 -10.30 -12.31 -2.12
N LEU A 181 -9.70 -11.94 -3.24
CA LEU A 181 -10.31 -11.06 -4.24
C LEU A 181 -11.55 -11.68 -4.87
N GLU A 182 -11.54 -12.99 -5.18
CA GLU A 182 -12.72 -13.71 -5.66
C GLU A 182 -13.90 -13.55 -4.67
N SER A 183 -13.68 -13.84 -3.38
CA SER A 183 -14.73 -13.67 -2.36
C SER A 183 -15.17 -12.21 -2.18
N CYS A 184 -14.25 -11.25 -2.26
CA CYS A 184 -14.59 -9.83 -2.17
C CYS A 184 -15.41 -9.36 -3.37
N LEU A 185 -15.10 -9.82 -4.58
CA LEU A 185 -15.86 -9.48 -5.78
C LEU A 185 -17.26 -10.11 -5.78
N GLU A 186 -17.41 -11.32 -5.24
CA GLU A 186 -18.73 -11.92 -5.00
C GLU A 186 -19.57 -11.06 -4.05
N GLU A 187 -18.97 -10.57 -2.96
CA GLU A 187 -19.63 -9.65 -2.04
C GLU A 187 -20.00 -8.32 -2.71
N MET A 188 -19.08 -7.71 -3.45
CA MET A 188 -19.34 -6.48 -4.21
C MET A 188 -20.50 -6.64 -5.17
N ALA A 189 -20.67 -7.82 -5.78
CA ALA A 189 -21.75 -8.08 -6.75
C ALA A 189 -23.13 -8.07 -6.09
N GLY A 190 -23.20 -8.32 -4.77
CA GLY A 190 -24.43 -8.17 -3.98
C GLY A 190 -24.67 -6.75 -3.44
N LEU A 191 -23.64 -5.91 -3.38
CA LEU A 191 -23.69 -4.57 -2.79
C LEU A 191 -23.82 -3.44 -3.82
N LEU A 192 -23.26 -3.63 -5.02
CA LEU A 192 -23.19 -2.61 -6.06
C LEU A 192 -24.35 -2.72 -7.05
N PRO A 193 -24.84 -1.57 -7.58
CA PRO A 193 -25.85 -1.57 -8.61
C PRO A 193 -25.32 -2.13 -9.94
N SER A 194 -26.23 -2.60 -10.79
CA SER A 194 -25.91 -3.30 -12.05
C SER A 194 -25.18 -2.44 -13.09
N ASN A 195 -25.21 -1.12 -12.96
CA ASN A 195 -24.47 -0.19 -13.83
C ASN A 195 -23.01 0.03 -13.38
N VAL A 196 -22.57 -0.59 -12.28
CA VAL A 196 -21.18 -0.55 -11.84
C VAL A 196 -20.41 -1.74 -12.40
N ALA A 197 -19.35 -1.47 -13.16
CA ALA A 197 -18.40 -2.46 -13.62
C ALA A 197 -17.16 -2.44 -12.73
N VAL A 198 -16.66 -3.61 -12.34
CA VAL A 198 -15.46 -3.74 -11.49
C VAL A 198 -14.45 -4.68 -12.15
N SER A 199 -13.20 -4.23 -12.23
CA SER A 199 -12.05 -5.06 -12.58
C SER A 199 -10.92 -4.86 -11.58
N VAL A 200 -10.31 -5.97 -11.14
CA VAL A 200 -9.06 -5.95 -10.38
C VAL A 200 -7.89 -6.13 -11.34
N LEU A 201 -6.91 -5.24 -11.29
CA LEU A 201 -5.73 -5.21 -12.14
C LEU A 201 -4.52 -5.68 -11.32
N ILE A 202 -4.17 -6.96 -11.44
CA ILE A 202 -3.02 -7.55 -10.74
C ILE A 202 -1.73 -7.20 -11.48
N HIS A 203 -0.76 -6.64 -10.77
CA HIS A 203 0.49 -6.17 -11.38
C HIS A 203 1.80 -6.66 -10.73
N ASP A 204 1.71 -7.46 -9.66
CA ASP A 204 2.80 -8.26 -9.09
C ASP A 204 4.06 -7.49 -8.66
N SER A 205 3.92 -6.23 -8.23
CA SER A 205 5.06 -5.43 -7.74
C SER A 205 5.44 -5.71 -6.30
N GLN A 206 4.51 -6.18 -5.46
CA GLN A 206 4.72 -6.44 -4.03
C GLN A 206 5.00 -7.93 -3.78
N LYS A 207 6.00 -8.19 -2.93
CA LYS A 207 6.44 -9.51 -2.46
C LYS A 207 6.39 -9.64 -0.94
N SER A 208 6.45 -8.54 -0.20
CA SER A 208 6.25 -8.52 1.24
C SER A 208 4.79 -8.74 1.63
N LYS A 209 4.56 -9.15 2.87
CA LYS A 209 3.20 -9.41 3.40
C LYS A 209 2.55 -8.18 4.06
N PHE A 210 3.30 -7.11 4.27
CA PHE A 210 2.90 -6.00 5.16
C PHE A 210 2.98 -4.60 4.51
N ASP A 211 3.39 -4.49 3.23
CA ASP A 211 3.51 -3.17 2.58
C ASP A 211 2.26 -2.74 1.77
N CYS A 212 1.15 -3.49 1.85
CA CYS A 212 -0.02 -3.28 0.98
C CYS A 212 -0.58 -1.85 1.06
N ALA A 213 -0.64 -1.26 2.25
CA ALA A 213 -1.08 0.11 2.46
C ALA A 213 -0.21 1.14 1.70
N ILE A 214 1.12 0.98 1.74
CA ILE A 214 2.05 1.90 1.07
C ILE A 214 2.01 1.72 -0.45
N PHE A 215 1.88 0.48 -0.93
CA PHE A 215 1.66 0.21 -2.35
C PHE A 215 0.33 0.79 -2.84
N ALA A 216 -0.76 0.62 -2.09
CA ALA A 216 -2.07 1.19 -2.41
C ALA A 216 -2.02 2.72 -2.46
N LEU A 217 -1.42 3.37 -1.46
CA LEU A 217 -1.28 4.83 -1.45
C LEU A 217 -0.38 5.34 -2.59
N HIS A 218 0.69 4.59 -2.93
CA HIS A 218 1.52 4.89 -4.10
C HIS A 218 0.74 4.76 -5.41
N ALA A 219 0.01 3.67 -5.61
CA ALA A 219 -0.83 3.46 -6.78
C ALA A 219 -1.87 4.59 -6.90
N ALA A 220 -2.58 4.91 -5.82
CA ALA A 220 -3.51 6.05 -5.76
C ALA A 220 -2.83 7.38 -6.13
N SER A 221 -1.61 7.63 -5.64
CA SER A 221 -0.84 8.81 -6.05
C SER A 221 -0.46 8.80 -7.54
N LYS A 222 -0.22 7.63 -8.14
CA LYS A 222 0.15 7.52 -9.56
C LYS A 222 -1.06 7.62 -10.47
N MET A 223 -2.28 7.30 -10.02
CA MET A 223 -3.50 7.43 -10.82
C MET A 223 -3.72 8.86 -11.36
N VAL A 224 -3.31 9.89 -10.61
CA VAL A 224 -3.36 11.29 -11.08
C VAL A 224 -2.31 11.56 -12.15
N ASP A 225 -1.12 10.99 -12.00
CA ASP A 225 -0.01 11.19 -12.94
C ASP A 225 -0.25 10.44 -14.25
N GLU A 226 -0.94 9.30 -14.18
CA GLU A 226 -1.24 8.39 -15.31
C GLU A 226 -2.70 8.51 -15.78
N ARG A 227 -3.33 9.68 -15.55
CA ARG A 227 -4.76 9.90 -15.78
C ARG A 227 -5.20 9.56 -17.20
N GLN A 228 -4.44 9.98 -18.21
CA GLN A 228 -4.74 9.70 -19.62
C GLN A 228 -4.78 8.18 -19.90
N PHE A 229 -3.84 7.43 -19.32
CA PHE A 229 -3.80 5.97 -19.47
C PHE A 229 -5.05 5.33 -18.84
N LEU A 230 -5.41 5.76 -17.63
CA LEU A 230 -6.56 5.24 -16.88
C LEU A 230 -7.88 5.62 -17.54
N ASP A 231 -8.06 6.86 -18.01
CA ASP A 231 -9.29 7.26 -18.71
C ASP A 231 -9.57 6.39 -19.93
N GLY A 232 -8.54 6.12 -20.75
CA GLY A 232 -8.66 5.16 -21.86
C GLY A 232 -9.06 3.77 -21.37
N LEU A 233 -8.51 3.33 -20.23
CA LEU A 233 -8.82 2.02 -19.65
C LEU A 233 -10.25 1.95 -19.09
N HIS A 234 -10.76 3.02 -18.49
CA HIS A 234 -12.16 3.14 -18.03
C HIS A 234 -13.14 3.09 -19.21
N VAL A 235 -12.82 3.74 -20.33
CA VAL A 235 -13.64 3.68 -21.56
C VAL A 235 -13.70 2.25 -22.10
N GLU A 236 -12.55 1.58 -22.21
CA GLU A 236 -12.46 0.17 -22.63
C GLU A 236 -13.21 -0.78 -21.67
N HIS A 237 -13.10 -0.54 -20.37
CA HIS A 237 -13.73 -1.34 -19.32
C HIS A 237 -15.26 -1.18 -19.30
N ALA A 238 -15.77 0.04 -19.44
CA ALA A 238 -17.19 0.33 -19.46
C ALA A 238 -17.89 -0.12 -20.75
N SER A 239 -17.15 -0.21 -21.86
CA SER A 239 -17.68 -0.59 -23.18
C SER A 239 -16.89 -1.72 -23.84
N PRO A 240 -16.92 -2.95 -23.29
CA PRO A 240 -16.12 -4.07 -23.79
C PRO A 240 -16.50 -4.54 -25.21
N HIS A 241 -17.62 -4.06 -25.78
CA HIS A 241 -18.11 -4.36 -27.13
C HIS A 241 -18.22 -3.12 -28.04
N GLY A 242 -17.61 -1.98 -27.65
CA GLY A 242 -17.61 -0.75 -28.44
C GLY A 242 -16.90 -0.92 -29.80
N ALA A 243 -17.41 -0.24 -30.82
CA ALA A 243 -16.97 -0.40 -32.22
C ALA A 243 -15.47 -0.08 -32.42
N GLY A 244 -14.70 -1.08 -32.83
CA GLY A 244 -13.47 -0.90 -33.61
C GLY A 244 -12.15 -0.65 -32.87
N SER A 245 -12.13 -0.54 -31.54
CA SER A 245 -10.87 -0.44 -30.79
C SER A 245 -10.52 -1.77 -30.14
N SER A 246 -9.35 -2.33 -30.46
CA SER A 246 -8.79 -3.49 -29.75
C SER A 246 -8.64 -3.13 -28.26
N SER A 247 -9.52 -3.66 -27.41
CA SER A 247 -9.42 -3.45 -25.96
C SER A 247 -8.14 -4.11 -25.44
N ARG A 248 -7.33 -3.34 -24.71
CA ARG A 248 -6.11 -3.83 -24.04
C ARG A 248 -6.44 -4.87 -22.98
N LEU A 249 -7.64 -4.80 -22.40
CA LEU A 249 -8.12 -5.75 -21.39
C LEU A 249 -8.60 -7.07 -22.01
N ALA A 250 -9.10 -7.07 -23.23
CA ALA A 250 -9.73 -8.25 -23.84
C ALA A 250 -8.76 -9.40 -24.12
N HIS A 251 -7.48 -9.10 -24.35
CA HIS A 251 -6.45 -10.10 -24.66
C HIS A 251 -5.70 -10.63 -23.43
N LEU A 252 -6.01 -10.11 -22.24
CA LEU A 252 -5.31 -10.49 -21.01
C LEU A 252 -5.96 -11.72 -20.37
N GLY A 253 -5.11 -12.53 -19.73
CA GLY A 253 -5.57 -13.58 -18.82
C GLY A 253 -6.45 -12.98 -17.74
N HIS A 254 -7.61 -13.59 -17.50
CA HIS A 254 -8.52 -13.13 -16.49
C HIS A 254 -9.33 -14.27 -15.87
N THR A 255 -9.71 -14.08 -14.61
CA THR A 255 -10.69 -14.90 -13.90
C THR A 255 -11.99 -14.11 -13.81
N LYS A 256 -13.10 -14.70 -14.26
CA LYS A 256 -14.43 -14.10 -14.13
C LYS A 256 -15.04 -14.46 -12.77
N VAL A 257 -15.60 -13.46 -12.08
CA VAL A 257 -16.30 -13.61 -10.80
C VAL A 257 -17.62 -12.87 -10.90
N GLY A 258 -18.71 -13.61 -11.17
CA GLY A 258 -20.01 -13.01 -11.48
C GLY A 258 -19.92 -12.00 -12.66
N PRO A 259 -20.36 -10.74 -12.49
CA PRO A 259 -20.21 -9.70 -13.51
C PRO A 259 -18.80 -9.10 -13.60
N TYR A 260 -17.91 -9.42 -12.65
CA TYR A 260 -16.60 -8.77 -12.47
C TYR A 260 -15.44 -9.66 -12.91
N ARG A 261 -14.23 -9.07 -12.95
CA ARG A 261 -13.03 -9.74 -13.46
C ARG A 261 -11.80 -9.43 -12.60
N ILE A 262 -10.94 -10.43 -12.46
CA ILE A 262 -9.56 -10.28 -12.00
C ILE A 262 -8.68 -10.44 -13.24
N ILE A 263 -7.88 -9.43 -13.57
CA ILE A 263 -7.12 -9.33 -14.81
C ILE A 263 -5.63 -9.32 -14.49
N ASP A 264 -4.86 -10.12 -15.24
CA ASP A 264 -3.40 -10.14 -15.17
C ASP A 264 -2.82 -8.92 -15.90
N ALA A 265 -2.83 -7.76 -15.24
CA ALA A 265 -2.55 -6.46 -15.82
C ALA A 265 -1.06 -6.07 -15.85
N HIS A 266 -0.16 -6.96 -15.41
CA HIS A 266 1.27 -6.66 -15.29
C HIS A 266 1.91 -6.15 -16.60
N ALA A 267 1.46 -6.66 -17.75
CA ALA A 267 1.99 -6.25 -19.05
C ALA A 267 1.37 -4.96 -19.59
N ILE A 268 0.36 -4.38 -18.93
CA ILE A 268 -0.31 -3.16 -19.41
C ILE A 268 -0.07 -1.92 -18.55
N LEU A 269 0.21 -2.07 -17.24
CA LEU A 269 0.38 -0.91 -16.36
C LEU A 269 1.63 -0.07 -16.70
N PRO A 270 1.58 1.27 -16.55
CA PRO A 270 2.73 2.16 -16.74
C PRO A 270 3.90 1.89 -15.76
N PRO A 271 5.16 2.19 -16.15
CA PRO A 271 6.34 2.08 -15.28
C PRO A 271 6.21 2.77 -13.92
N ALA A 272 5.42 3.84 -13.83
CA ALA A 272 5.21 4.60 -12.59
C ALA A 272 4.66 3.74 -11.44
N PHE A 273 3.86 2.72 -11.73
CA PHE A 273 3.30 1.79 -10.75
C PHE A 273 4.34 0.78 -10.22
N TYR A 274 5.47 0.61 -10.92
CA TYR A 274 6.53 -0.35 -10.56
C TYR A 274 7.70 0.28 -9.82
N LYS A 275 7.70 1.60 -9.56
CA LYS A 275 8.80 2.33 -8.91
C LYS A 275 9.24 1.82 -7.54
N HIS A 276 8.38 1.04 -6.88
CA HIS A 276 8.64 0.44 -5.58
C HIS A 276 8.60 -1.10 -5.65
N GLY A 277 8.69 -1.67 -6.86
CA GLY A 277 8.69 -3.11 -7.07
C GLY A 277 9.77 -3.80 -6.24
N GLN A 278 9.42 -4.97 -5.69
CA GLN A 278 10.27 -5.74 -4.78
C GLN A 278 10.96 -6.93 -5.46
N SER A 279 10.68 -7.18 -6.75
CA SER A 279 11.30 -8.25 -7.52
C SER A 279 11.74 -7.74 -8.88
N ARG A 280 13.03 -7.95 -9.19
CA ARG A 280 13.60 -7.68 -10.51
C ARG A 280 12.90 -8.50 -11.58
N LYS A 281 12.71 -9.80 -11.33
CA LYS A 281 12.00 -10.72 -12.23
C LYS A 281 10.58 -10.24 -12.54
N ALA A 282 9.84 -9.72 -11.57
CA ALA A 282 8.50 -9.19 -11.79
C ALA A 282 8.52 -7.93 -12.69
N ILE A 283 9.47 -7.01 -12.46
CA ILE A 283 9.67 -5.84 -13.31
C ILE A 283 10.04 -6.27 -14.73
N GLU A 284 11.03 -7.14 -14.90
CA GLU A 284 11.45 -7.63 -16.21
C GLU A 284 10.29 -8.33 -16.93
N LYS A 285 9.50 -9.16 -16.24
CA LYS A 285 8.29 -9.80 -16.80
C LYS A 285 7.26 -8.77 -17.28
N ALA A 286 7.00 -7.72 -16.50
CA ALA A 286 6.04 -6.67 -16.84
C ALA A 286 6.40 -5.91 -18.13
N PHE A 287 7.69 -5.83 -18.48
CA PHE A 287 8.17 -5.05 -19.62
C PHE A 287 8.89 -5.87 -20.70
N ALA A 288 8.93 -7.20 -20.59
CA ALA A 288 9.64 -8.09 -21.51
C ALA A 288 9.23 -7.91 -22.98
N SER A 289 7.95 -7.63 -23.25
CA SER A 289 7.40 -7.42 -24.59
C SER A 289 7.40 -5.96 -25.04
N ARG A 290 7.83 -5.02 -24.18
CA ARG A 290 7.66 -3.57 -24.37
C ARG A 290 8.92 -2.85 -24.84
N GLY A 291 9.91 -3.58 -25.38
CA GLY A 291 11.17 -3.09 -25.96
C GLY A 291 11.53 -1.63 -25.65
N GLY A 292 12.34 -1.35 -24.63
CA GLY A 292 12.73 0.01 -24.27
C GLY A 292 13.99 0.07 -23.43
N ALA A 293 14.78 1.15 -23.55
CA ALA A 293 16.07 1.31 -22.87
C ALA A 293 15.90 1.33 -21.33
N GLN A 294 15.91 0.13 -20.74
CA GLN A 294 15.76 -0.27 -19.33
C GLN A 294 14.66 0.40 -18.49
N TYR A 295 13.60 0.81 -19.19
CA TYR A 295 12.23 1.10 -18.73
C TYR A 295 11.92 2.52 -18.22
N VAL A 296 12.29 3.49 -19.08
CA VAL A 296 11.84 4.90 -19.11
C VAL A 296 12.24 5.69 -17.87
N THR A 297 12.57 6.98 -18.04
CA THR A 297 12.86 7.86 -16.91
C THR A 297 11.67 7.93 -15.95
N VAL A 298 11.85 7.44 -14.72
CA VAL A 298 10.77 7.34 -13.72
C VAL A 298 10.86 8.42 -12.63
N ASN A 299 11.88 9.28 -12.67
CA ASN A 299 12.05 10.34 -11.69
C ASN A 299 12.72 11.59 -12.27
N LYS A 300 12.73 12.67 -11.49
CA LYS A 300 13.37 13.95 -11.85
C LYS A 300 14.90 13.88 -11.92
N ARG A 301 15.52 12.76 -11.50
CA ARG A 301 16.97 12.52 -11.56
C ARG A 301 17.40 11.86 -12.87
N GLY A 302 16.48 11.65 -13.81
CA GLY A 302 16.80 11.03 -15.11
C GLY A 302 16.89 9.51 -15.08
N GLN A 303 16.72 8.86 -13.92
CA GLN A 303 16.94 7.43 -13.77
C GLN A 303 15.83 6.62 -14.42
N THR A 304 16.22 5.53 -15.08
CA THR A 304 15.30 4.48 -15.55
C THR A 304 14.71 3.70 -14.37
N LEU A 305 13.64 2.94 -14.62
CA LEU A 305 13.05 2.09 -13.58
C LEU A 305 14.05 1.05 -13.04
N LEU A 306 14.84 0.42 -13.91
CA LEU A 306 15.79 -0.62 -13.48
C LEU A 306 16.99 -0.03 -12.73
N GLU A 307 17.55 1.09 -13.20
CA GLU A 307 18.59 1.82 -12.44
C GLU A 307 18.09 2.21 -11.07
N ARG A 308 16.88 2.76 -11.01
CA ARG A 308 16.25 3.13 -9.75
C ARG A 308 16.04 1.93 -8.83
N PHE A 309 15.67 0.77 -9.39
CA PHE A 309 15.49 -0.46 -8.62
C PHE A 309 16.83 -0.89 -8.00
N GLU A 310 17.90 -0.97 -8.79
CA GLU A 310 19.24 -1.35 -8.32
C GLU A 310 19.78 -0.37 -7.27
N ASP A 311 19.60 0.94 -7.48
CA ASP A 311 19.99 1.99 -6.51
C ASP A 311 19.29 1.87 -5.15
N LYS A 312 18.13 1.20 -5.11
CA LYS A 312 17.36 0.98 -3.88
C LYS A 312 17.49 -0.41 -3.32
N ARG A 313 18.47 -1.18 -3.79
CA ARG A 313 18.79 -2.45 -3.18
C ARG A 313 19.72 -2.24 -2.00
N ASP A 314 19.38 -2.85 -0.88
CA ASP A 314 20.25 -2.92 0.30
C ASP A 314 20.18 -4.32 0.91
N PHE A 315 21.25 -4.69 1.59
CA PHE A 315 21.33 -5.95 2.31
C PHE A 315 20.57 -5.84 3.63
N ARG A 316 19.69 -6.80 3.90
CA ARG A 316 18.96 -6.94 5.17
C ARG A 316 19.55 -8.08 5.97
N LEU A 317 19.99 -7.78 7.20
CA LEU A 317 20.69 -8.73 8.08
C LEU A 317 19.79 -9.89 8.48
N ASP A 318 18.54 -9.59 8.84
CA ASP A 318 17.53 -10.54 9.30
C ASP A 318 17.03 -11.46 8.18
N LEU A 319 17.03 -10.99 6.93
CA LEU A 319 16.72 -11.81 5.76
C LEU A 319 17.95 -12.53 5.19
N ASN A 320 19.16 -12.10 5.57
CA ASN A 320 20.42 -12.49 4.94
C ASN A 320 20.34 -12.37 3.40
N ALA A 321 19.74 -11.29 2.90
CA ALA A 321 19.43 -11.11 1.48
C ALA A 321 19.47 -9.65 1.07
N THR A 322 19.75 -9.39 -0.21
CA THR A 322 19.67 -8.04 -0.79
C THR A 322 18.31 -7.83 -1.43
N VAL A 323 17.56 -6.86 -0.92
CA VAL A 323 16.17 -6.58 -1.33
C VAL A 323 16.00 -5.12 -1.71
N SER A 324 14.99 -4.81 -2.51
CA SER A 324 14.60 -3.41 -2.77
C SER A 324 13.93 -2.81 -1.53
N THR A 325 14.54 -1.78 -0.95
CA THR A 325 14.06 -1.03 0.22
C THR A 325 13.24 0.18 -0.19
N SER A 326 12.96 0.33 -1.48
CA SER A 326 12.35 1.55 -2.00
C SER A 326 10.96 1.85 -1.43
N VAL A 327 10.21 0.84 -0.99
CA VAL A 327 8.89 1.03 -0.37
C VAL A 327 9.01 1.59 1.04
N GLU A 328 10.07 1.26 1.76
CA GLU A 328 10.32 1.76 3.10
C GLU A 328 10.68 3.25 3.07
N ASP A 329 11.53 3.67 2.13
CA ASP A 329 11.79 5.09 1.87
C ASP A 329 10.50 5.86 1.55
N LYS A 330 9.57 5.19 0.86
CA LYS A 330 8.29 5.77 0.46
C LYS A 330 7.35 5.93 1.65
N ARG A 331 7.36 4.98 2.60
CA ARG A 331 6.68 5.09 3.89
C ARG A 331 7.17 6.31 4.66
N ILE A 332 8.50 6.44 4.86
CA ILE A 332 9.10 7.61 5.54
C ILE A 332 8.71 8.92 4.84
N ALA A 333 8.73 8.94 3.50
CA ALA A 333 8.31 10.11 2.75
C ALA A 333 6.81 10.45 2.92
N TYR A 334 5.94 9.47 3.14
CA TYR A 334 4.52 9.74 3.44
C TYR A 334 4.34 10.25 4.86
N LEU A 335 5.07 9.72 5.83
CA LEU A 335 5.05 10.22 7.21
C LEU A 335 5.52 11.68 7.28
N ALA A 336 6.59 12.02 6.57
CA ALA A 336 7.06 13.40 6.48
C ALA A 336 6.00 14.35 5.90
N ARG A 337 5.30 13.94 4.84
CA ARG A 337 4.22 14.75 4.24
C ARG A 337 3.00 14.88 5.14
N ALA A 338 2.63 13.81 5.84
CA ALA A 338 1.56 13.82 6.83
C ALA A 338 1.89 14.80 7.96
N HIS A 339 3.13 14.78 8.42
CA HIS A 339 3.62 15.73 9.42
C HIS A 339 3.55 17.18 8.90
N ASP A 340 4.07 17.48 7.70
CA ASP A 340 4.02 18.83 7.11
C ASP A 340 2.58 19.32 6.90
N TYR A 341 1.67 18.42 6.47
CA TYR A 341 0.24 18.72 6.36
C TYR A 341 -0.35 19.14 7.71
N LEU A 342 -0.13 18.35 8.75
CA LEU A 342 -0.64 18.64 10.10
C LEU A 342 -0.04 19.88 10.72
N GLN A 343 1.08 20.42 10.23
CA GLN A 343 1.59 21.72 10.69
C GLN A 343 0.74 22.90 10.17
N THR A 344 0.03 22.72 9.07
CA THR A 344 -0.63 23.80 8.32
C THR A 344 -2.15 23.62 8.15
N ALA A 345 -2.68 22.42 8.40
CA ALA A 345 -4.12 22.12 8.38
C ALA A 345 -4.91 23.03 9.32
N SER A 346 -6.20 23.26 9.07
CA SER A 346 -7.08 23.94 10.03
C SER A 346 -7.30 23.09 11.29
N GLU A 347 -7.78 23.67 12.39
CA GLU A 347 -8.08 22.87 13.60
C GLU A 347 -9.21 21.86 13.33
N ASP A 348 -10.23 22.22 12.56
CA ASP A 348 -11.32 21.31 12.19
C ASP A 348 -10.79 20.10 11.39
N GLU A 349 -9.91 20.36 10.40
CA GLU A 349 -9.27 19.30 9.62
C GLU A 349 -8.40 18.38 10.50
N VAL A 350 -7.71 18.93 11.50
CA VAL A 350 -6.94 18.14 12.45
C VAL A 350 -7.84 17.27 13.31
N LEU A 351 -8.95 17.80 13.83
CA LEU A 351 -9.87 17.03 14.65
C LEU A 351 -10.48 15.87 13.88
N ASP A 352 -10.94 16.11 12.65
CA ASP A 352 -11.47 15.07 11.76
C ASP A 352 -10.41 14.00 11.46
N THR A 353 -9.18 14.43 11.19
CA THR A 353 -8.07 13.51 10.90
C THR A 353 -7.72 12.66 12.12
N VAL A 354 -7.65 13.26 13.31
CA VAL A 354 -7.34 12.56 14.56
C VAL A 354 -8.42 11.55 14.90
N ALA A 355 -9.70 11.90 14.71
CA ALA A 355 -10.82 10.98 14.89
C ALA A 355 -10.71 9.78 13.94
N ALA A 356 -10.46 10.01 12.65
CA ALA A 356 -10.31 8.94 11.67
C ALA A 356 -9.11 8.01 11.96
N VAL A 357 -7.99 8.56 12.45
CA VAL A 357 -6.84 7.76 12.92
C VAL A 357 -7.20 6.93 14.14
N ALA A 358 -7.94 7.50 15.11
CA ALA A 358 -8.36 6.77 16.31
C ALA A 358 -9.28 5.58 15.98
N ASP A 359 -10.21 5.76 15.04
CA ASP A 359 -11.15 4.71 14.63
C ASP A 359 -10.44 3.52 13.96
N THR A 360 -9.37 3.81 13.21
CA THR A 360 -8.60 2.80 12.45
C THR A 360 -7.42 2.22 13.21
N ALA A 361 -7.04 2.84 14.34
CA ALA A 361 -5.90 2.42 15.14
C ALA A 361 -6.05 1.00 15.71
N PRO A 362 -4.99 0.17 15.73
CA PRO A 362 -5.01 -1.11 16.41
C PRO A 362 -5.10 -0.93 17.93
N ASP A 363 -5.56 -1.97 18.63
CA ASP A 363 -5.76 -1.94 20.08
C ASP A 363 -4.51 -1.56 20.86
N TRP A 364 -3.30 -1.94 20.42
CA TRP A 364 -2.07 -1.53 21.12
C TRP A 364 -1.80 -0.04 20.96
N PHE A 365 -2.12 0.55 19.80
CA PHE A 365 -2.01 1.98 19.54
C PHE A 365 -3.07 2.74 20.35
N ARG A 366 -4.30 2.22 20.42
CA ARG A 366 -5.35 2.76 21.29
C ARG A 366 -5.01 2.62 22.78
N LYS A 367 -4.47 1.49 23.21
CA LYS A 367 -4.06 1.23 24.62
C LYS A 367 -2.87 2.07 25.02
N SER A 368 -1.93 2.33 24.11
CA SER A 368 -0.87 3.32 24.38
C SER A 368 -1.44 4.73 24.59
N ARG A 369 -2.65 5.02 24.09
CA ARG A 369 -3.39 6.25 24.40
C ARG A 369 -4.18 6.12 25.72
N ALA A 370 -4.95 5.04 25.91
CA ALA A 370 -5.83 4.85 27.08
C ALA A 370 -5.10 4.52 28.41
N ALA A 371 -3.92 3.91 28.37
CA ALA A 371 -3.14 3.61 29.58
C ALA A 371 -2.50 4.86 30.21
N ILE A 372 -2.51 5.97 29.50
CA ILE A 372 -1.97 7.26 29.95
C ILE A 372 -3.08 8.09 30.61
N ASP A 373 -4.30 8.05 30.05
CA ASP A 373 -5.49 8.68 30.64
C ASP A 373 -5.74 8.24 32.11
N ALA A 374 -5.40 6.99 32.44
CA ALA A 374 -5.56 6.43 33.79
C ALA A 374 -4.47 6.87 34.80
N ASP A 375 -3.31 7.34 34.33
CA ASP A 375 -2.16 7.74 35.17
C ASP A 375 -2.14 9.26 35.48
N THR A 376 -3.06 10.02 34.88
CA THR A 376 -3.26 11.46 35.16
C THR A 376 -4.48 11.80 35.99
N ASP A 377 -5.33 10.81 36.28
CA ASP A 377 -6.43 10.90 37.25
C ASP A 377 -6.01 10.44 38.67
N SER A 378 -4.71 10.15 38.87
CA SER A 378 -4.08 9.86 40.18
C SER A 378 -3.08 10.93 40.57
#